data_AF-A0A7V9LD99-F1
#
_entry.id   AF-A0A7V9LD99-F1
#
_cell.length_a   1.000
_cell.length_b   1.000
_cell.length_c   1.000
_cell.angle_alpha   90.00
_cell.angle_beta   90.00
_cell.angle_gamma   90.00
#
_symmetry.space_group_name_H-M   'P 1'
#
loop_
_entity.id
_entity.type
_entity.pdbx_description
1 polymer ?
#
loop_
_entity_poly.entity_id
_entity_poly.type
_entity_poly.pdbx_seq_one_letter_code
_entity_poly.pdbx_strand_id
1 'polypeptide(L)'
;MRFLLALSIYVALASCNKLPMWRGEVNVTAMERKSIKACGTGAPTDAGTKAISRHPYLQSTTVSTTIVAWGSTEGRGTVVLREPGDPKVLATSPAVYAGDPTRGKARLAAQSGKEIEADDIYVMKAEFTKLEPGHLYCYQLLDGDVALTELAPLTTAAPPGAPNAMRFVALGDTGSGDPAQIAIMKRLAAEQFDLMLFLGDIAYESGTARQLETRFFAIYRDFTRYVPVYPAIGNHERRTRKGRPYFEAFVLPEPERYYSFDWGDVHFVAIDTTERNAQQLAWLDDDLGKNKLPWVIVYGHHPMYTNSLRGPQLWIRKAFAKILTRHKVDLVLTGHEHQYERFKVGDVNYIVSGGGGGQLTSFYGRSKALKQATVHHYLAFEVSAEQLVMKAIDISGNEIEALKLTKEGGGPVKSKVNDKPDDKSTPVAPEKTTTPDEKLHDEPDDDTEHDKVKDAPKVDAPPAKVDAPPKKPGG
;
A
#
# COMPACT_ATOMS: atom_id res chain seq x y z
N MET A 1 37.16 56.97 1.79
CA MET A 1 36.67 56.54 0.46
C MET A 1 37.26 55.16 0.17
N ARG A 2 36.40 54.19 -0.16
CA ARG A 2 36.68 52.79 -0.57
C ARG A 2 36.84 51.71 0.52
N PHE A 3 35.69 51.12 0.85
CA PHE A 3 35.38 49.69 0.92
C PHE A 3 36.53 48.69 1.16
N LEU A 4 36.58 48.17 2.38
CA LEU A 4 37.01 46.80 2.70
C LEU A 4 35.89 46.20 3.55
N LEU A 5 34.92 45.56 2.90
CA LEU A 5 33.91 44.78 3.59
C LEU A 5 34.52 43.41 3.90
N ALA A 6 34.71 43.16 5.19
CA ALA A 6 35.19 41.89 5.72
C ALA A 6 34.23 40.77 5.33
N LEU A 7 34.76 39.78 4.61
CA LEU A 7 34.12 38.51 4.31
C LEU A 7 34.14 37.64 5.57
N SER A 8 33.16 37.82 6.46
CA SER A 8 32.95 36.92 7.60
C SER A 8 31.46 36.85 7.94
N ILE A 9 31.00 35.63 8.22
CA ILE A 9 29.74 35.26 8.91
C ILE A 9 28.51 35.10 7.99
N TYR A 10 28.31 33.89 7.46
CA TYR A 10 27.15 33.01 7.74
C TYR A 10 27.29 31.71 6.91
N VAL A 11 28.21 30.84 7.30
CA VAL A 11 28.05 29.40 7.02
C VAL A 11 27.21 28.88 8.19
N ALA A 12 25.89 28.86 8.01
CA ALA A 12 25.03 28.09 8.88
C ALA A 12 25.34 26.62 8.60
N LEU A 13 26.19 26.06 9.45
CA LEU A 13 26.45 24.64 9.56
C LEU A 13 25.10 23.92 9.62
N ALA A 14 24.85 23.12 8.59
CA ALA A 14 23.81 22.12 8.56
C ALA A 14 23.91 21.26 9.82
N SER A 15 23.00 21.47 10.75
CA SER A 15 22.73 20.55 11.85
C SER A 15 21.97 19.34 11.29
N CYS A 16 22.65 18.55 10.45
CA CYS A 16 22.42 17.11 10.34
C CYS A 16 22.82 16.48 11.68
N ASN A 17 22.05 16.74 12.73
CA ASN A 17 22.27 16.13 14.03
C ASN A 17 21.70 14.71 13.99
N LYS A 18 22.61 13.78 13.67
CA LYS A 18 22.67 12.42 14.23
C LYS A 18 21.35 11.65 14.21
N LEU A 19 20.96 11.18 13.03
CA LEU A 19 20.20 9.93 12.98
C LEU A 19 21.00 8.86 13.75
N PRO A 20 20.38 8.04 14.61
CA PRO A 20 21.05 6.84 15.11
C PRO A 20 21.44 6.00 13.89
N MET A 21 22.73 6.02 13.54
CA MET A 21 23.27 5.15 12.51
C MET A 21 23.13 3.73 13.02
N TRP A 22 22.19 2.99 12.42
CA TRP A 22 22.13 1.55 12.57
C TRP A 22 23.45 0.94 12.08
N ARG A 23 24.21 0.33 13.00
CA ARG A 23 25.51 -0.32 12.74
C ARG A 23 25.41 -1.84 12.70
N GLY A 24 24.20 -2.39 12.77
CA GLY A 24 23.99 -3.83 12.76
C GLY A 24 24.17 -4.39 11.36
N GLU A 25 24.61 -5.62 11.26
CA GLU A 25 24.17 -6.51 10.19
C GLU A 25 22.91 -7.20 10.73
N VAL A 26 21.79 -7.19 10.00
CA VAL A 26 20.73 -8.17 10.31
C VAL A 26 21.20 -9.46 9.67
N ASN A 27 21.49 -10.46 10.49
CA ASN A 27 21.64 -11.82 9.98
C ASN A 27 20.26 -12.26 9.48
N VAL A 28 20.09 -12.21 8.16
CA VAL A 28 18.87 -12.63 7.47
C VAL A 28 18.81 -14.15 7.51
N THR A 29 18.12 -14.72 8.50
CA THR A 29 17.94 -16.16 8.62
C THR A 29 16.50 -16.61 8.36
N ALA A 30 15.50 -15.73 8.49
CA ALA A 30 14.08 -16.14 8.37
C ALA A 30 13.56 -16.23 6.93
N MET A 31 14.33 -15.75 5.95
CA MET A 31 14.03 -15.98 4.54
C MET A 31 14.30 -17.44 4.11
N GLU A 32 14.88 -18.29 4.96
CA GLU A 32 14.91 -19.75 4.75
C GLU A 32 13.56 -20.38 5.14
N ARG A 33 12.47 -19.91 4.52
CA ARG A 33 11.15 -20.52 4.70
C ARG A 33 11.22 -21.98 4.25
N LYS A 34 10.56 -22.88 4.99
CA LYS A 34 10.32 -24.28 4.57
C LYS A 34 9.81 -24.35 3.12
N SER A 35 9.05 -23.35 2.68
CA SER A 35 8.57 -23.20 1.32
C SER A 35 9.68 -22.93 0.29
N ILE A 36 10.69 -22.11 0.61
CA ILE A 36 11.85 -21.89 -0.27
C ILE A 36 12.71 -23.15 -0.36
N LYS A 37 12.86 -23.90 0.74
CA LYS A 37 13.52 -25.20 0.68
C LYS A 37 12.76 -26.21 -0.20
N ALA A 38 11.43 -26.13 -0.22
CA ALA A 38 10.59 -27.06 -0.97
C ALA A 38 10.42 -26.68 -2.46
N CYS A 39 10.39 -25.38 -2.77
CA CYS A 39 10.17 -24.87 -4.12
C CYS A 39 11.44 -24.34 -4.78
N GLY A 40 12.36 -23.71 -4.05
CA GLY A 40 13.48 -22.96 -4.61
C GLY A 40 13.30 -21.46 -4.41
N THR A 41 14.23 -20.68 -4.97
CA THR A 41 14.31 -19.23 -4.71
C THR A 41 13.63 -18.39 -5.79
N GLY A 42 13.17 -18.94 -6.90
CA GLY A 42 12.72 -18.13 -8.04
C GLY A 42 13.73 -17.12 -8.53
N ALA A 43 15.03 -17.36 -8.33
CA ALA A 43 16.06 -16.52 -8.93
C ALA A 43 15.94 -16.57 -10.47
N PRO A 44 16.16 -15.45 -11.17
CA PRO A 44 16.27 -15.49 -12.63
C PRO A 44 17.39 -16.43 -13.06
N THR A 45 17.16 -17.22 -14.10
CA THR A 45 18.22 -17.97 -14.79
C THR A 45 19.02 -17.02 -15.70
N ASP A 46 20.10 -17.48 -16.32
CA ASP A 46 20.84 -16.69 -17.33
C ASP A 46 19.93 -16.20 -18.46
N ALA A 47 18.97 -17.02 -18.90
CA ALA A 47 17.96 -16.61 -19.87
C ALA A 47 17.01 -15.56 -19.27
N GLY A 48 16.57 -15.79 -18.02
CA GLY A 48 15.76 -14.84 -17.25
C GLY A 48 16.38 -13.45 -17.12
N THR A 49 17.68 -13.36 -16.87
CA THR A 49 18.38 -12.06 -16.72
C THR A 49 18.29 -11.16 -17.96
N LYS A 50 17.98 -11.73 -19.13
CA LYS A 50 17.81 -11.00 -20.41
C LYS A 50 16.34 -10.73 -20.74
N ALA A 51 15.45 -11.64 -20.34
CA ALA A 51 14.02 -11.60 -20.68
C ALA A 51 13.15 -10.90 -19.64
N ILE A 52 13.59 -10.84 -18.38
CA ILE A 52 12.86 -10.28 -17.25
C ILE A 52 13.41 -8.89 -16.92
N SER A 53 12.59 -7.86 -17.13
CA SER A 53 12.93 -6.47 -16.75
C SER A 53 12.56 -6.13 -15.31
N ARG A 54 11.61 -6.86 -14.72
CA ARG A 54 11.22 -6.77 -13.30
C ARG A 54 10.93 -8.18 -12.79
N HIS A 55 11.56 -8.55 -11.67
CA HIS A 55 11.39 -9.87 -11.06
C HIS A 55 9.91 -10.19 -10.81
N PRO A 56 9.51 -11.48 -10.83
CA PRO A 56 8.14 -11.86 -10.55
C PRO A 56 7.66 -11.38 -9.18
N TYR A 57 6.38 -11.04 -9.08
CA TYR A 57 5.73 -10.64 -7.84
C TYR A 57 4.29 -11.16 -7.79
N LEU A 58 3.84 -11.51 -6.60
CA LEU A 58 2.50 -12.05 -6.36
C LEU A 58 1.50 -10.91 -6.11
N GLN A 59 0.33 -11.03 -6.71
CA GLN A 59 -0.75 -10.04 -6.65
C GLN A 59 -2.12 -10.73 -6.56
N SER A 60 -3.10 -10.02 -5.98
CA SER A 60 -4.51 -10.44 -5.98
C SER A 60 -4.73 -11.91 -5.56
N THR A 61 -3.99 -12.37 -4.55
CA THR A 61 -4.07 -13.73 -4.03
C THR A 61 -5.29 -13.87 -3.11
N THR A 62 -6.17 -14.80 -3.44
CA THR A 62 -7.32 -15.19 -2.62
C THR A 62 -7.18 -16.64 -2.14
N VAL A 63 -8.24 -17.18 -1.55
CA VAL A 63 -8.31 -18.59 -1.16
C VAL A 63 -8.27 -19.56 -2.35
N SER A 64 -8.52 -19.09 -3.58
CA SER A 64 -8.62 -19.96 -4.76
C SER A 64 -8.04 -19.38 -6.04
N THR A 65 -7.50 -18.16 -5.98
CA THR A 65 -6.91 -17.47 -7.13
C THR A 65 -5.61 -16.78 -6.73
N THR A 66 -4.75 -16.53 -7.71
CA THR A 66 -3.54 -15.72 -7.55
C THR A 66 -3.07 -15.23 -8.90
N ILE A 67 -2.36 -14.11 -8.91
CA ILE A 67 -1.72 -13.56 -10.10
C ILE A 67 -0.22 -13.53 -9.87
N VAL A 68 0.53 -14.12 -10.80
CA VAL A 68 1.98 -13.93 -10.93
C VAL A 68 2.19 -12.85 -11.98
N ALA A 69 2.73 -11.70 -11.57
CA ALA A 69 3.07 -10.59 -12.46
C ALA A 69 4.59 -10.43 -12.58
N TRP A 70 5.08 -9.94 -13.72
CA TRP A 70 6.51 -9.65 -13.93
C TRP A 70 6.69 -8.64 -15.05
N GLY A 71 7.85 -7.96 -15.08
CA GLY A 71 8.24 -7.15 -16.22
C GLY A 71 8.92 -8.00 -17.28
N SER A 72 8.46 -7.91 -18.53
CA SER A 72 9.04 -8.61 -19.67
C SER A 72 9.66 -7.64 -20.66
N THR A 73 10.83 -7.97 -21.20
CA THR A 73 11.46 -7.22 -22.30
C THR A 73 10.91 -7.62 -23.67
N GLU A 74 10.28 -8.79 -23.76
CA GLU A 74 9.80 -9.39 -25.02
C GLU A 74 8.28 -9.48 -25.10
N GLY A 75 7.56 -9.15 -24.03
CA GLY A 75 6.10 -9.17 -23.96
C GLY A 75 5.48 -10.56 -24.02
N ARG A 76 6.24 -11.61 -23.69
CA ARG A 76 5.83 -13.02 -23.73
C ARG A 76 6.31 -13.80 -22.51
N GLY A 77 5.77 -15.00 -22.34
CA GLY A 77 6.12 -15.93 -21.28
C GLY A 77 4.95 -16.83 -20.92
N THR A 78 5.18 -17.79 -20.04
CA THR A 78 4.17 -18.68 -19.49
C THR A 78 4.56 -19.03 -18.06
N VAL A 79 3.59 -19.06 -17.16
CA VAL A 79 3.83 -19.52 -15.78
C VAL A 79 3.26 -20.92 -15.64
N VAL A 80 3.99 -21.79 -14.97
CA VAL A 80 3.56 -23.13 -14.60
C VAL A 80 3.50 -23.27 -13.08
N LEU A 81 2.53 -24.03 -12.58
CA LEU A 81 2.43 -24.44 -11.17
C LEU A 81 2.75 -25.91 -11.01
N ARG A 82 3.37 -26.25 -9.87
CA ARG A 82 3.71 -27.62 -9.44
C ARG A 82 3.42 -27.80 -7.96
N GLU A 83 3.28 -29.05 -7.54
CA GLU A 83 3.31 -29.41 -6.13
C GLU A 83 4.75 -29.34 -5.58
N PRO A 84 4.95 -29.01 -4.30
CA PRO A 84 6.28 -28.98 -3.70
C PRO A 84 6.98 -30.34 -3.77
N GLY A 85 8.15 -30.38 -4.40
CA GLY A 85 8.94 -31.60 -4.61
C GLY A 85 8.46 -32.50 -5.76
N ASP A 86 7.40 -32.13 -6.48
CA ASP A 86 6.94 -32.85 -7.67
C ASP A 86 7.35 -32.11 -8.96
N PRO A 87 8.12 -32.74 -9.87
CA PRO A 87 8.48 -32.12 -11.13
C PRO A 87 7.29 -31.95 -12.10
N LYS A 88 6.17 -32.62 -11.88
CA LYS A 88 4.99 -32.60 -12.75
C LYS A 88 4.30 -31.24 -12.72
N VAL A 89 4.02 -30.70 -13.91
CA VAL A 89 3.20 -29.50 -14.08
C VAL A 89 1.75 -29.81 -13.72
N LEU A 90 1.23 -29.11 -12.72
CA LEU A 90 -0.16 -29.16 -12.27
C LEU A 90 -1.05 -28.28 -13.14
N ALA A 91 -0.61 -27.06 -13.40
CA ALA A 91 -1.35 -26.07 -14.19
C ALA A 91 -0.39 -25.17 -14.98
N THR A 92 -0.91 -24.56 -16.03
CA THR A 92 -0.16 -23.64 -16.90
C THR A 92 -1.05 -22.46 -17.22
N SER A 93 -0.50 -21.25 -17.15
CA SER A 93 -1.20 -20.01 -17.46
C SER A 93 -0.33 -19.14 -18.38
N PRO A 94 -0.80 -18.80 -19.59
CA PRO A 94 -0.04 -17.98 -20.53
C PRO A 94 0.04 -16.53 -20.04
N ALA A 95 1.12 -15.85 -20.39
CA ALA A 95 1.27 -14.44 -20.09
C ALA A 95 0.26 -13.58 -20.87
N VAL A 96 -0.43 -12.69 -20.16
CA VAL A 96 -1.30 -11.64 -20.74
C VAL A 96 -0.76 -10.28 -20.30
N TYR A 97 -0.83 -9.27 -21.16
CA TYR A 97 -0.46 -7.91 -20.77
C TYR A 97 -1.39 -7.42 -19.66
N ALA A 98 -0.81 -6.92 -18.57
CA ALA A 98 -1.56 -6.47 -17.41
C ALA A 98 -2.15 -5.06 -17.59
N GLY A 99 -1.48 -4.20 -18.35
CA GLY A 99 -1.92 -2.82 -18.59
C GLY A 99 -3.02 -2.70 -19.64
N ASP A 100 -3.36 -1.45 -20.00
CA ASP A 100 -4.36 -1.11 -21.02
C ASP A 100 -4.07 -1.82 -22.38
N PRO A 101 -4.92 -2.77 -22.81
CA PRO A 101 -4.69 -3.53 -24.04
C PRO A 101 -4.58 -2.66 -25.30
N THR A 102 -5.21 -1.49 -25.31
CA THR A 102 -5.14 -0.56 -26.46
C THR A 102 -3.76 0.07 -26.62
N ARG A 103 -2.95 0.09 -25.55
CA ARG A 103 -1.60 0.65 -25.53
C ARG A 103 -0.51 -0.40 -25.73
N GLY A 104 -0.80 -1.68 -25.48
CA GLY A 104 0.18 -2.77 -25.57
C GLY A 104 0.88 -2.84 -26.94
N LYS A 105 0.12 -2.77 -28.05
CA LYS A 105 0.68 -2.82 -29.41
C LYS A 105 1.54 -1.60 -29.78
N ALA A 106 1.12 -0.40 -29.38
CA ALA A 106 1.86 0.83 -29.67
C ALA A 106 3.18 0.89 -28.90
N ARG A 107 3.19 0.39 -27.66
CA ARG A 107 4.37 0.33 -26.78
C ARG A 107 5.40 -0.67 -27.28
N LEU A 108 4.98 -1.89 -27.65
CA LEU A 108 5.86 -2.90 -28.27
C LEU A 108 6.51 -2.40 -29.58
N ALA A 109 5.74 -1.68 -30.42
CA ALA A 109 6.26 -1.13 -31.68
C ALA A 109 7.31 -0.02 -31.48
N ALA A 110 7.22 0.77 -30.41
CA ALA A 110 8.16 1.85 -30.10
C ALA A 110 9.50 1.37 -29.52
N GLN A 111 9.58 0.09 -29.11
CA GLN A 111 10.66 -0.49 -28.30
C GLN A 111 11.69 -1.30 -29.10
N SER A 112 11.42 -1.66 -30.36
CA SER A 112 12.36 -2.44 -31.18
C SER A 112 13.71 -1.69 -31.34
N GLY A 113 14.74 -2.16 -30.64
CA GLY A 113 16.11 -1.67 -30.77
C GLY A 113 16.53 -0.51 -29.84
N LYS A 114 15.82 -0.26 -28.74
CA LYS A 114 16.18 0.75 -27.72
C LYS A 114 16.39 0.14 -26.33
N GLU A 115 17.20 0.79 -25.50
CA GLU A 115 17.32 0.50 -24.07
C GLU A 115 15.96 0.78 -23.39
N ILE A 116 15.49 -0.14 -22.55
CA ILE A 116 14.18 -0.06 -21.89
C ILE A 116 14.31 0.89 -20.70
N GLU A 117 13.69 2.07 -20.80
CA GLU A 117 13.53 2.93 -19.63
C GLU A 117 12.50 2.30 -18.68
N ALA A 118 12.57 2.62 -17.39
CA ALA A 118 11.62 2.06 -16.42
C ALA A 118 10.14 2.42 -16.75
N ASP A 119 9.92 3.57 -17.40
CA ASP A 119 8.61 4.01 -17.91
C ASP A 119 8.09 3.15 -19.06
N ASP A 120 8.90 2.24 -19.60
CA ASP A 120 8.62 1.38 -20.75
C ASP A 120 8.38 -0.10 -20.37
N ILE A 121 8.49 -0.47 -19.08
CA ILE A 121 8.36 -1.87 -18.63
C ILE A 121 7.00 -2.46 -19.02
N TYR A 122 7.04 -3.63 -19.66
CA TYR A 122 5.85 -4.37 -20.07
C TYR A 122 5.46 -5.36 -18.98
N VAL A 123 4.49 -4.98 -18.15
CA VAL A 123 4.00 -5.87 -17.09
C VAL A 123 3.12 -6.95 -17.71
N MET A 124 3.56 -8.19 -17.57
CA MET A 124 2.81 -9.39 -17.88
C MET A 124 2.18 -9.94 -16.61
N LYS A 125 1.04 -10.60 -16.77
CA LYS A 125 0.37 -11.35 -15.71
C LYS A 125 -0.01 -12.75 -16.19
N ALA A 126 0.05 -13.71 -15.28
CA ALA A 126 -0.50 -15.04 -15.44
C ALA A 126 -1.41 -15.33 -14.24
N GLU A 127 -2.68 -15.65 -14.52
CA GLU A 127 -3.69 -15.91 -13.50
C GLU A 127 -3.90 -17.41 -13.32
N PHE A 128 -3.97 -17.86 -12.07
CA PHE A 128 -4.41 -19.20 -11.72
C PHE A 128 -5.69 -19.11 -10.89
N THR A 129 -6.61 -20.04 -11.15
CA THR A 129 -7.90 -20.15 -10.48
C THR A 129 -8.12 -21.58 -10.01
N LYS A 130 -9.14 -21.79 -9.17
CA LYS A 130 -9.50 -23.10 -8.60
C LYS A 130 -8.36 -23.74 -7.79
N LEU A 131 -7.57 -22.90 -7.13
CA LEU A 131 -6.52 -23.34 -6.21
C LEU A 131 -7.11 -23.77 -4.87
N GLU A 132 -6.38 -24.59 -4.14
CA GLU A 132 -6.75 -25.01 -2.78
C GLU A 132 -6.44 -23.89 -1.77
N PRO A 133 -7.33 -23.61 -0.79
CA PRO A 133 -7.10 -22.60 0.25
C PRO A 133 -5.92 -22.92 1.17
N GLY A 134 -5.11 -21.91 1.50
CA GLY A 134 -3.96 -22.04 2.40
C GLY A 134 -2.88 -23.01 1.93
N HIS A 135 -2.84 -23.34 0.64
CA HIS A 135 -1.96 -24.37 0.08
C HIS A 135 -0.71 -23.77 -0.53
N LEU A 136 0.41 -24.49 -0.40
CA LEU A 136 1.69 -24.12 -0.99
C LEU A 136 1.84 -24.76 -2.37
N TYR A 137 1.98 -23.93 -3.40
CA TYR A 137 2.39 -24.32 -4.74
C TYR A 137 3.81 -23.81 -5.04
N CYS A 138 4.45 -24.39 -6.05
CA CYS A 138 5.68 -23.86 -6.62
C CYS A 138 5.42 -23.36 -8.06
N TYR A 139 5.65 -22.08 -8.32
CA TYR A 139 5.51 -21.50 -9.65
C TYR A 139 6.87 -21.34 -10.34
N GLN A 140 6.87 -21.35 -11.66
CA GLN A 140 8.07 -21.06 -12.46
C GLN A 140 7.69 -20.30 -13.73
N LEU A 141 8.49 -19.32 -14.10
CA LEU A 141 8.35 -18.61 -15.36
C LEU A 141 9.16 -19.30 -16.46
N LEU A 142 8.52 -19.51 -17.61
CA LEU A 142 9.07 -20.13 -18.80
C LEU A 142 8.88 -19.22 -20.02
N ASP A 143 9.73 -19.41 -21.02
CA ASP A 143 9.53 -18.95 -22.39
C ASP A 143 9.69 -20.15 -23.34
N GLY A 144 8.56 -20.65 -23.85
CA GLY A 144 8.52 -22.00 -24.42
C GLY A 144 8.96 -23.03 -23.37
N ASP A 145 9.97 -23.83 -23.70
CA ASP A 145 10.56 -24.82 -22.80
C ASP A 145 11.74 -24.27 -21.98
N VAL A 146 12.13 -23.00 -22.19
CA VAL A 146 13.27 -22.39 -21.50
C VAL A 146 12.83 -21.80 -20.16
N ALA A 147 13.43 -22.26 -19.07
CA ALA A 147 13.20 -21.68 -17.76
C ALA A 147 13.81 -20.27 -17.65
N LEU A 148 12.98 -19.28 -17.35
CA LEU A 148 13.40 -17.91 -17.05
C LEU A 148 13.66 -17.70 -15.56
N THR A 149 13.07 -18.52 -14.70
CA THR A 149 13.35 -18.52 -13.26
C THR A 149 13.58 -19.93 -12.74
N GLU A 150 14.23 -20.04 -11.59
CA GLU A 150 14.01 -21.17 -10.69
C GLU A 150 12.53 -21.27 -10.29
N LEU A 151 12.16 -22.40 -9.68
CA LEU A 151 10.87 -22.53 -9.00
C LEU A 151 10.84 -21.60 -7.77
N ALA A 152 9.68 -20.99 -7.51
CA ALA A 152 9.43 -20.12 -6.37
C ALA A 152 8.15 -20.52 -5.64
N PRO A 153 8.09 -20.35 -4.31
CA PRO A 153 6.89 -20.62 -3.55
C PRO A 153 5.78 -19.60 -3.79
N LEU A 154 4.55 -20.10 -3.76
CA LEU A 154 3.30 -19.34 -3.80
C LEU A 154 2.34 -19.98 -2.80
N THR A 155 1.82 -19.21 -1.86
CA THR A 155 0.82 -19.71 -0.91
C THR A 155 -0.49 -18.96 -1.11
N THR A 156 -1.60 -19.68 -1.27
CA THR A 156 -2.94 -19.07 -1.35
C THR A 156 -3.41 -18.57 0.01
N ALA A 157 -4.40 -17.68 0.02
CA ALA A 157 -4.92 -17.15 1.27
C ALA A 157 -5.54 -18.25 2.12
N ALA A 158 -5.35 -18.17 3.44
CA ALA A 158 -6.04 -19.05 4.37
C ALA A 158 -7.56 -18.78 4.32
N PRO A 159 -8.42 -19.80 4.41
CA PRO A 159 -9.86 -19.59 4.51
C PRO A 159 -10.24 -19.01 5.89
N PRO A 160 -11.40 -18.34 6.01
CA PRO A 160 -11.95 -17.94 7.30
C PRO A 160 -12.06 -19.10 8.29
N GLY A 161 -11.78 -18.86 9.56
CA GLY A 161 -11.77 -19.87 10.62
C GLY A 161 -10.58 -20.84 10.57
N ALA A 162 -9.55 -20.58 9.75
CA ALA A 162 -8.34 -21.38 9.77
C ALA A 162 -7.69 -21.38 11.17
N PRO A 163 -7.17 -22.53 11.64
CA PRO A 163 -6.68 -22.66 13.01
C PRO A 163 -5.40 -21.88 13.30
N ASN A 164 -4.61 -21.59 12.25
CA ASN A 164 -3.37 -20.83 12.37
C ASN A 164 -3.67 -19.34 12.23
N ALA A 165 -3.10 -18.53 13.12
CA ALA A 165 -3.16 -17.09 12.97
C ALA A 165 -2.45 -16.65 11.68
N MET A 166 -3.12 -15.78 10.93
CA MET A 166 -2.52 -15.13 9.76
C MET A 166 -1.62 -13.99 10.21
N ARG A 167 -0.53 -13.76 9.49
CA ARG A 167 0.46 -12.74 9.81
C ARG A 167 0.65 -11.80 8.64
N PHE A 168 0.75 -10.51 8.92
CA PHE A 168 1.07 -9.54 7.89
C PHE A 168 1.91 -8.40 8.45
N VAL A 169 2.56 -7.68 7.55
CA VAL A 169 3.26 -6.44 7.87
C VAL A 169 2.63 -5.28 7.13
N ALA A 170 2.61 -4.10 7.74
CA ALA A 170 2.16 -2.87 7.10
C ALA A 170 3.27 -1.81 7.17
N LEU A 171 3.48 -1.12 6.05
CA LEU A 171 4.49 -0.07 5.90
C LEU A 171 3.92 1.13 5.16
N GLY A 172 4.02 2.33 5.72
CA GLY A 172 3.73 3.58 4.99
C GLY A 172 5.02 4.30 4.60
N ASP A 173 4.97 5.04 3.49
CA ASP A 173 5.98 6.04 3.15
C ASP A 173 7.36 5.41 2.90
N THR A 174 7.33 4.22 2.28
CA THR A 174 8.48 3.41 1.88
C THR A 174 8.86 3.70 0.44
N GLY A 175 9.41 4.87 0.15
CA GLY A 175 9.68 5.21 -1.25
C GLY A 175 10.92 6.03 -1.49
N SER A 176 11.76 6.23 -0.48
CA SER A 176 12.87 7.19 -0.57
C SER A 176 14.16 6.52 -1.07
N GLY A 177 14.29 5.21 -0.87
CA GLY A 177 15.52 4.46 -1.14
C GLY A 177 16.60 4.70 -0.07
N ASP A 178 16.26 5.38 1.02
CA ASP A 178 17.23 5.79 2.04
C ASP A 178 17.65 4.62 2.95
N PRO A 179 18.77 4.77 3.69
CA PRO A 179 19.25 3.75 4.61
C PRO A 179 18.22 3.28 5.65
N ALA A 180 17.29 4.14 6.07
CA ALA A 180 16.21 3.77 6.98
C ALA A 180 15.26 2.73 6.36
N GLN A 181 14.84 2.93 5.11
CA GLN A 181 14.01 1.97 4.38
C GLN A 181 14.74 0.63 4.22
N ILE A 182 16.03 0.66 3.88
CA ILE A 182 16.86 -0.56 3.76
C ILE A 182 17.00 -1.27 5.12
N ALA A 183 17.15 -0.54 6.22
CA ALA A 183 17.22 -1.13 7.56
C ALA A 183 15.90 -1.82 7.95
N ILE A 184 14.75 -1.21 7.62
CA ILE A 184 13.43 -1.83 7.82
C ILE A 184 13.32 -3.10 6.97
N MET A 185 13.67 -3.04 5.68
CA MET A 185 13.66 -4.20 4.78
C MET A 185 14.50 -5.35 5.36
N LYS A 186 15.71 -5.07 5.83
CA LYS A 186 16.56 -6.08 6.48
C LYS A 186 15.91 -6.66 7.73
N ARG A 187 15.19 -5.83 8.51
CA ARG A 187 14.48 -6.28 9.71
C ARG A 187 13.30 -7.19 9.37
N LEU A 188 12.53 -6.85 8.33
CA LEU A 188 11.46 -7.72 7.83
C LEU A 188 11.94 -9.11 7.44
N ALA A 189 13.20 -9.24 7.02
CA ALA A 189 13.77 -10.53 6.65
C ALA A 189 13.93 -11.51 7.84
N ALA A 190 13.70 -11.04 9.08
CA ALA A 190 13.59 -11.85 10.29
C ALA A 190 12.13 -12.18 10.70
N GLU A 191 11.14 -11.57 10.04
CA GLU A 191 9.72 -11.71 10.35
C GLU A 191 9.07 -12.81 9.49
N GLN A 192 8.05 -13.46 10.06
CA GLN A 192 7.19 -14.40 9.33
C GLN A 192 5.85 -13.74 9.03
N PHE A 193 5.55 -13.54 7.75
CA PHE A 193 4.31 -12.93 7.29
C PHE A 193 3.84 -13.50 5.96
N ASP A 194 2.52 -13.52 5.80
CA ASP A 194 1.80 -14.12 4.68
C ASP A 194 1.48 -13.09 3.59
N LEU A 195 1.39 -11.80 3.94
CA LEU A 195 1.19 -10.68 3.01
C LEU A 195 1.84 -9.39 3.50
N MET A 196 2.01 -8.42 2.61
CA MET A 196 2.48 -7.06 2.94
C MET A 196 1.45 -6.01 2.50
N LEU A 197 1.14 -5.07 3.39
CA LEU A 197 0.38 -3.88 3.07
C LEU A 197 1.33 -2.69 2.92
N PHE A 198 1.09 -1.87 1.90
CA PHE A 198 1.77 -0.58 1.76
C PHE A 198 0.76 0.55 1.86
N LEU A 199 1.01 1.53 2.73
CA LEU A 199 0.08 2.61 3.09
C LEU A 199 0.29 3.87 2.22
N GLY A 200 0.62 3.69 0.94
CA GLY A 200 0.95 4.77 0.01
C GLY A 200 2.38 5.32 0.14
N ASP A 201 2.74 6.16 -0.83
CA ASP A 201 4.06 6.79 -0.99
C ASP A 201 5.22 5.78 -1.02
N ILE A 202 5.10 4.85 -1.96
CA ILE A 202 6.09 3.80 -2.20
C ILE A 202 7.17 4.21 -3.23
N ALA A 203 7.00 5.38 -3.86
CA ALA A 203 7.90 5.90 -4.89
C ALA A 203 8.02 7.43 -4.82
N TYR A 204 8.79 7.93 -3.85
CA TYR A 204 9.16 9.34 -3.79
C TYR A 204 10.03 9.73 -5.01
N GLU A 205 10.04 10.99 -5.44
CA GLU A 205 9.16 12.09 -5.01
C GLU A 205 7.96 12.27 -5.94
N SER A 206 7.89 11.55 -7.05
CA SER A 206 6.89 11.82 -8.09
C SER A 206 6.20 10.58 -8.64
N GLY A 207 6.44 9.40 -8.06
CA GLY A 207 5.77 8.19 -8.52
C GLY A 207 6.13 7.75 -9.92
N THR A 208 7.33 8.08 -10.43
CA THR A 208 7.73 7.64 -11.77
C THR A 208 7.93 6.13 -11.79
N ALA A 209 7.85 5.48 -12.97
CA ALA A 209 8.10 4.04 -13.02
C ALA A 209 9.54 3.73 -12.61
N ARG A 210 10.50 4.61 -12.90
CA ARG A 210 11.88 4.49 -12.41
C ARG A 210 11.98 4.52 -10.88
N GLN A 211 11.20 5.38 -10.23
CA GLN A 211 11.15 5.43 -8.77
C GLN A 211 10.53 4.15 -8.20
N LEU A 212 9.44 3.64 -8.80
CA LEU A 212 8.87 2.33 -8.43
C LEU A 212 9.90 1.19 -8.59
N GLU A 213 10.63 1.14 -9.72
CA GLU A 213 11.66 0.12 -9.92
C GLU A 213 12.75 0.19 -8.87
N THR A 214 13.34 1.37 -8.68
CA THR A 214 14.56 1.52 -7.89
C THR A 214 14.28 1.56 -6.38
N ARG A 215 13.08 1.98 -5.96
CA ARG A 215 12.75 2.26 -4.56
C ARG A 215 11.69 1.33 -3.97
N PHE A 216 10.97 0.59 -4.80
CA PHE A 216 10.04 -0.45 -4.36
C PHE A 216 10.49 -1.83 -4.84
N PHE A 217 10.43 -2.08 -6.15
CA PHE A 217 10.66 -3.43 -6.68
C PHE A 217 12.09 -3.91 -6.41
N ALA A 218 13.12 -3.08 -6.59
CA ALA A 218 14.50 -3.47 -6.30
C ALA A 218 14.74 -3.77 -4.81
N ILE A 219 14.09 -3.03 -3.91
CA ILE A 219 14.27 -3.17 -2.45
C ILE A 219 13.51 -4.39 -1.93
N TYR A 220 12.29 -4.65 -2.42
CA TYR A 220 11.40 -5.69 -1.91
C TYR A 220 11.30 -6.93 -2.84
N ARG A 221 12.10 -7.04 -3.90
CA ARG A 221 12.07 -8.17 -4.87
C ARG A 221 12.13 -9.55 -4.21
N ASP A 222 12.86 -9.68 -3.12
CA ASP A 222 13.02 -10.97 -2.45
C ASP A 222 11.78 -11.37 -1.66
N PHE A 223 10.97 -10.41 -1.20
CA PHE A 223 9.68 -10.69 -0.57
C PHE A 223 8.58 -10.86 -1.60
N THR A 224 8.46 -9.90 -2.53
CA THR A 224 7.37 -9.83 -3.51
C THR A 224 7.28 -11.07 -4.39
N ARG A 225 8.41 -11.76 -4.65
CA ARG A 225 8.45 -13.05 -5.35
C ARG A 225 7.59 -14.14 -4.70
N TYR A 226 7.38 -14.11 -3.38
CA TYR A 226 6.68 -15.19 -2.66
C TYR A 226 5.59 -14.72 -1.72
N VAL A 227 5.55 -13.41 -1.45
CA VAL A 227 4.60 -12.77 -0.54
C VAL A 227 3.78 -11.78 -1.36
N PRO A 228 2.45 -11.93 -1.42
CA PRO A 228 1.59 -10.97 -2.09
C PRO A 228 1.65 -9.61 -1.39
N VAL A 229 1.68 -8.56 -2.22
CA VAL A 229 1.71 -7.17 -1.75
C VAL A 229 0.46 -6.42 -2.19
N TYR A 230 -0.09 -5.63 -1.27
CA TYR A 230 -1.31 -4.86 -1.45
C TYR A 230 -1.06 -3.40 -1.09
N PRO A 231 -0.66 -2.56 -2.06
CA PRO A 231 -0.41 -1.15 -1.82
C PRO A 231 -1.67 -0.31 -1.97
N ALA A 232 -1.87 0.68 -1.10
CA ALA A 232 -2.71 1.84 -1.39
C ALA A 232 -1.90 2.88 -2.18
N ILE A 233 -2.58 3.77 -2.92
CA ILE A 233 -1.95 4.88 -3.65
C ILE A 233 -1.74 6.10 -2.72
N GLY A 234 -0.55 6.71 -2.76
CA GLY A 234 -0.22 7.96 -2.07
C GLY A 234 -0.23 9.20 -2.97
N ASN A 235 -0.04 10.38 -2.38
CA ASN A 235 -0.01 11.63 -3.14
C ASN A 235 1.24 11.72 -4.03
N HIS A 236 2.37 11.10 -3.65
CA HIS A 236 3.57 11.10 -4.48
C HIS A 236 3.41 10.23 -5.74
N GLU A 237 2.69 9.11 -5.66
CA GLU A 237 2.38 8.29 -6.83
C GLU A 237 1.58 9.06 -7.90
N ARG A 238 0.73 10.00 -7.48
CA ARG A 238 -0.15 10.74 -8.39
C ARG A 238 0.54 11.78 -9.26
N ARG A 239 1.66 12.35 -8.78
CA ARG A 239 2.34 13.47 -9.46
C ARG A 239 2.71 13.13 -10.90
N THR A 240 3.14 11.89 -11.17
CA THR A 240 3.40 11.43 -12.53
C THR A 240 2.12 10.91 -13.19
N ARG A 241 1.61 11.67 -14.17
CA ARG A 241 0.52 11.25 -15.06
C ARG A 241 -0.71 10.74 -14.29
N LYS A 242 -1.07 11.38 -13.18
CA LYS A 242 -2.22 11.04 -12.33
C LYS A 242 -2.19 9.59 -11.81
N GLY A 243 -1.00 9.08 -11.43
CA GLY A 243 -0.84 7.74 -10.86
C GLY A 243 -0.63 6.63 -11.89
N ARG A 244 -0.53 6.95 -13.19
CA ARG A 244 -0.39 5.94 -14.25
C ARG A 244 0.73 4.92 -13.99
N PRO A 245 1.96 5.31 -13.58
CA PRO A 245 3.00 4.31 -13.33
C PRO A 245 2.64 3.30 -12.22
N TYR A 246 1.91 3.74 -11.19
CA TYR A 246 1.41 2.87 -10.14
C TYR A 246 0.38 1.86 -10.69
N PHE A 247 -0.62 2.33 -11.44
CA PHE A 247 -1.65 1.45 -12.03
C PHE A 247 -1.11 0.52 -13.13
N GLU A 248 -0.03 0.92 -13.82
CA GLU A 248 0.65 0.03 -14.77
C GLU A 248 1.59 -0.96 -14.08
N ALA A 249 1.93 -0.75 -12.80
CA ALA A 249 2.87 -1.59 -12.06
C ALA A 249 2.21 -2.68 -11.22
N PHE A 250 0.99 -2.48 -10.73
CA PHE A 250 0.30 -3.45 -9.87
C PHE A 250 -0.91 -4.06 -10.60
N VAL A 251 -1.33 -5.25 -10.15
CA VAL A 251 -2.51 -5.95 -10.69
C VAL A 251 -3.41 -6.31 -9.52
N LEU A 252 -4.21 -5.34 -9.11
CA LEU A 252 -4.94 -5.38 -7.84
C LEU A 252 -6.39 -5.85 -8.08
N PRO A 253 -7.14 -6.18 -7.02
CA PRO A 253 -8.56 -6.45 -7.21
C PRO A 253 -9.25 -5.20 -7.76
N GLU A 254 -10.18 -5.40 -8.69
CA GLU A 254 -10.92 -4.31 -9.33
C GLU A 254 -11.69 -3.46 -8.29
N PRO A 255 -11.78 -2.12 -8.46
CA PRO A 255 -11.25 -1.31 -9.58
C PRO A 255 -9.77 -0.88 -9.46
N GLU A 256 -8.93 -1.61 -8.72
CA GLU A 256 -7.49 -1.40 -8.49
C GLU A 256 -7.10 -0.14 -7.70
N ARG A 257 -7.87 0.94 -7.81
CA ARG A 257 -7.64 2.21 -7.09
C ARG A 257 -8.01 2.16 -5.61
N TYR A 258 -9.14 1.52 -5.35
CA TYR A 258 -9.64 1.17 -4.02
C TYR A 258 -10.25 -0.20 -4.18
N TYR A 259 -10.02 -1.09 -3.23
CA TYR A 259 -10.36 -2.49 -3.39
C TYR A 259 -10.42 -3.19 -2.05
N SER A 260 -11.05 -4.36 -2.01
CA SER A 260 -11.09 -5.20 -0.82
C SER A 260 -10.64 -6.61 -1.14
N PHE A 261 -10.17 -7.33 -0.12
CA PHE A 261 -9.82 -8.74 -0.20
C PHE A 261 -9.89 -9.38 1.18
N ASP A 262 -10.06 -10.71 1.18
CA ASP A 262 -10.15 -11.50 2.40
C ASP A 262 -8.90 -12.36 2.57
N TRP A 263 -8.40 -12.44 3.80
CA TRP A 263 -7.36 -13.40 4.17
C TRP A 263 -7.57 -13.89 5.59
N GLY A 264 -7.84 -15.18 5.74
CA GLY A 264 -8.24 -15.76 7.01
C GLY A 264 -9.50 -15.07 7.55
N ASP A 265 -9.41 -14.60 8.79
CA ASP A 265 -10.52 -13.96 9.51
C ASP A 265 -10.59 -12.43 9.31
N VAL A 266 -9.89 -11.90 8.32
CA VAL A 266 -9.75 -10.45 8.11
C VAL A 266 -10.25 -10.05 6.73
N HIS A 267 -11.14 -9.05 6.73
CA HIS A 267 -11.53 -8.29 5.56
C HIS A 267 -10.68 -7.02 5.47
N PHE A 268 -9.84 -6.93 4.43
CA PHE A 268 -8.98 -5.79 4.18
C PHE A 268 -9.60 -4.87 3.13
N VAL A 269 -9.49 -3.56 3.33
CA VAL A 269 -10.05 -2.56 2.41
C VAL A 269 -9.03 -1.45 2.16
N ALA A 270 -8.52 -1.36 0.94
CA ALA A 270 -7.70 -0.26 0.45
C ALA A 270 -8.61 0.90 0.04
N ILE A 271 -8.35 2.11 0.56
CA ILE A 271 -9.03 3.34 0.16
C ILE A 271 -8.05 4.32 -0.49
N ASP A 272 -8.52 5.00 -1.54
CA ASP A 272 -7.82 6.11 -2.17
C ASP A 272 -8.17 7.41 -1.45
N THR A 273 -7.20 7.93 -0.72
CA THR A 273 -7.28 9.17 0.04
C THR A 273 -6.76 10.39 -0.71
N THR A 274 -6.41 10.27 -1.99
CA THR A 274 -5.74 11.32 -2.75
C THR A 274 -6.71 12.21 -3.55
N GLU A 275 -7.95 11.75 -3.76
CA GLU A 275 -9.02 12.52 -4.39
C GLU A 275 -10.37 12.28 -3.72
N ARG A 276 -11.28 13.24 -3.90
CA ARG A 276 -12.69 13.08 -3.56
C ARG A 276 -13.38 12.23 -4.62
N ASN A 277 -13.88 11.06 -4.20
CA ASN A 277 -14.57 10.15 -5.11
C ASN A 277 -15.87 9.63 -4.48
N ALA A 278 -17.03 10.08 -4.97
CA ALA A 278 -18.33 9.65 -4.47
C ALA A 278 -18.64 8.18 -4.78
N GLN A 279 -18.14 7.64 -5.89
CA GLN A 279 -18.30 6.22 -6.23
C GLN A 279 -17.54 5.34 -5.22
N GLN A 280 -16.33 5.75 -4.82
CA GLN A 280 -15.57 5.08 -3.77
C GLN A 280 -16.34 5.06 -2.45
N LEU A 281 -16.94 6.18 -2.03
CA LEU A 281 -17.67 6.24 -0.76
C LEU A 281 -18.91 5.34 -0.77
N ALA A 282 -19.63 5.29 -1.89
CA ALA A 282 -20.78 4.40 -2.06
C ALA A 282 -20.34 2.93 -2.09
N TRP A 283 -19.26 2.62 -2.80
CA TRP A 283 -18.66 1.29 -2.84
C TRP A 283 -18.21 0.83 -1.46
N LEU A 284 -17.49 1.67 -0.71
CA LEU A 284 -17.00 1.37 0.63
C LEU A 284 -18.16 1.06 1.60
N ASP A 285 -19.27 1.81 1.49
CA ASP A 285 -20.43 1.59 2.34
C ASP A 285 -21.12 0.24 2.05
N ASP A 286 -21.15 -0.16 0.78
CA ASP A 286 -21.73 -1.43 0.32
C ASP A 286 -20.83 -2.63 0.65
N ASP A 287 -19.52 -2.52 0.37
CA ASP A 287 -18.50 -3.52 0.66
C ASP A 287 -18.47 -3.88 2.16
N LEU A 288 -18.33 -2.87 3.03
CA LEU A 288 -18.36 -3.06 4.48
C LEU A 288 -19.71 -3.60 4.99
N GLY A 289 -20.83 -3.22 4.35
CA GLY A 289 -22.16 -3.72 4.71
C GLY A 289 -22.37 -5.19 4.38
N LYS A 290 -21.67 -5.70 3.35
CA LYS A 290 -21.72 -7.11 2.93
C LYS A 290 -20.79 -8.00 3.75
N ASN A 291 -19.71 -7.45 4.32
CA ASN A 291 -18.75 -8.21 5.09
C ASN A 291 -19.39 -9.04 6.22
N LYS A 292 -18.82 -10.23 6.45
CA LYS A 292 -19.18 -11.19 7.52
C LYS A 292 -17.98 -11.65 8.33
N LEU A 293 -16.76 -11.30 7.92
CA LEU A 293 -15.55 -11.64 8.66
C LEU A 293 -15.46 -10.83 9.94
N PRO A 294 -14.88 -11.41 11.00
CA PRO A 294 -14.82 -10.74 12.28
C PRO A 294 -14.00 -9.48 12.16
N TRP A 295 -12.78 -9.51 11.64
CA TRP A 295 -11.89 -8.34 11.62
C TRP A 295 -12.04 -7.51 10.35
N VAL A 296 -12.14 -6.19 10.51
CA VAL A 296 -12.10 -5.25 9.39
C VAL A 296 -10.94 -4.29 9.55
N ILE A 297 -10.04 -4.29 8.57
CA ILE A 297 -8.89 -3.39 8.51
C ILE A 297 -8.99 -2.54 7.24
N VAL A 298 -9.22 -1.25 7.44
CA VAL A 298 -9.20 -0.27 6.35
C VAL A 298 -7.82 0.36 6.31
N TYR A 299 -7.26 0.56 5.13
CA TYR A 299 -5.96 1.20 4.97
C TYR A 299 -5.93 2.14 3.77
N GLY A 300 -5.14 3.20 3.89
CA GLY A 300 -4.98 4.23 2.87
C GLY A 300 -3.73 5.06 3.16
N HIS A 301 -3.61 6.22 2.53
CA HIS A 301 -2.42 7.04 2.68
C HIS A 301 -2.57 8.15 3.73
N HIS A 302 -3.51 9.07 3.54
CA HIS A 302 -3.61 10.25 4.39
C HIS A 302 -4.39 10.00 5.70
N PRO A 303 -3.86 10.42 6.87
CA PRO A 303 -4.52 10.18 8.15
C PRO A 303 -5.71 11.08 8.39
N MET A 304 -6.79 10.47 8.89
CA MET A 304 -7.97 11.21 9.36
C MET A 304 -7.71 11.90 10.69
N TYR A 305 -6.79 11.40 11.52
CA TYR A 305 -6.41 11.95 12.82
C TYR A 305 -4.89 11.90 12.96
N THR A 306 -4.28 13.03 13.31
CA THR A 306 -2.84 13.16 13.53
C THR A 306 -2.57 14.41 14.36
N ASN A 307 -1.49 14.40 15.16
CA ASN A 307 -0.91 15.58 15.78
C ASN A 307 0.34 16.08 15.03
N SER A 308 0.60 15.60 13.82
CA SER A 308 1.69 16.10 12.96
C SER A 308 1.56 17.59 12.71
N LEU A 309 2.70 18.25 12.47
CA LEU A 309 2.76 19.65 12.04
C LEU A 309 1.98 19.94 10.75
N ARG A 310 1.74 18.93 9.90
CA ARG A 310 0.90 19.06 8.71
C ARG A 310 -0.60 19.02 9.02
N GLY A 311 -0.99 18.49 10.17
CA GLY A 311 -2.37 18.43 10.63
C GLY A 311 -3.22 17.34 9.95
N PRO A 312 -4.43 17.08 10.47
CA PRO A 312 -5.32 16.07 9.89
C PRO A 312 -6.02 16.56 8.62
N GLN A 313 -6.21 15.66 7.66
CA GLN A 313 -6.96 15.94 6.44
C GLN A 313 -8.47 15.92 6.72
N LEU A 314 -9.04 17.09 7.00
CA LEU A 314 -10.42 17.21 7.51
C LEU A 314 -11.48 16.76 6.51
N TRP A 315 -11.24 16.95 5.21
CA TRP A 315 -12.18 16.49 4.18
C TRP A 315 -12.26 14.97 4.13
N ILE A 316 -11.14 14.27 4.32
CA ILE A 316 -11.07 12.80 4.40
C ILE A 316 -11.82 12.34 5.64
N ARG A 317 -11.54 12.95 6.80
CA ARG A 317 -12.28 12.65 8.03
C ARG A 317 -13.79 12.83 7.83
N LYS A 318 -14.22 13.91 7.19
CA LYS A 318 -15.64 14.20 6.93
C LYS A 318 -16.28 13.17 5.99
N ALA A 319 -15.55 12.70 4.98
CA ALA A 319 -16.04 11.74 4.00
C ALA A 319 -16.11 10.31 4.54
N PHE A 320 -15.05 9.84 5.20
CA PHE A 320 -14.89 8.42 5.53
C PHE A 320 -15.29 8.07 6.97
N ALA A 321 -14.96 8.90 7.97
CA ALA A 321 -15.03 8.49 9.38
C ALA A 321 -16.44 8.00 9.79
N LYS A 322 -17.50 8.61 9.26
CA LYS A 322 -18.88 8.20 9.55
C LYS A 322 -19.20 6.80 8.99
N ILE A 323 -18.69 6.48 7.79
CA ILE A 323 -18.87 5.16 7.16
C ILE A 323 -18.16 4.10 8.03
N LEU A 324 -16.90 4.38 8.38
CA LEU A 324 -16.05 3.47 9.16
C LEU A 324 -16.62 3.18 10.56
N THR A 325 -17.09 4.21 11.27
CA THR A 325 -17.73 4.04 12.58
C THR A 325 -19.05 3.27 12.47
N ARG A 326 -19.87 3.55 11.46
CA ARG A 326 -21.16 2.86 11.25
C ARG A 326 -20.97 1.35 11.04
N HIS A 327 -19.94 0.97 10.28
CA HIS A 327 -19.61 -0.44 10.01
C HIS A 327 -18.67 -1.07 11.03
N LYS A 328 -18.37 -0.37 12.13
CA LYS A 328 -17.56 -0.89 13.25
C LYS A 328 -16.19 -1.41 12.80
N VAL A 329 -15.53 -0.67 11.91
CA VAL A 329 -14.14 -0.96 11.49
C VAL A 329 -13.24 -1.06 12.72
N ASP A 330 -12.40 -2.10 12.80
CA ASP A 330 -11.55 -2.32 13.97
C ASP A 330 -10.31 -1.44 13.94
N LEU A 331 -9.63 -1.40 12.79
CA LEU A 331 -8.41 -0.63 12.55
C LEU A 331 -8.48 0.15 11.24
N VAL A 332 -7.95 1.37 11.28
CA VAL A 332 -7.66 2.21 10.13
C VAL A 332 -6.16 2.48 10.11
N LEU A 333 -5.45 2.04 9.08
CA LEU A 333 -4.01 2.20 8.92
C LEU A 333 -3.72 3.26 7.85
N THR A 334 -2.89 4.25 8.18
CA THR A 334 -2.54 5.35 7.27
C THR A 334 -1.05 5.65 7.35
N GLY A 335 -0.48 6.18 6.27
CA GLY A 335 0.88 6.69 6.19
C GLY A 335 0.89 8.23 6.24
N HIS A 336 1.56 8.83 5.25
CA HIS A 336 1.71 10.25 4.96
C HIS A 336 2.50 11.03 6.01
N GLU A 337 2.13 10.90 7.28
CA GLU A 337 2.87 11.51 8.37
C GLU A 337 4.01 10.61 8.81
N HIS A 338 5.24 11.12 8.66
CA HIS A 338 6.45 10.33 8.84
C HIS A 338 6.80 10.14 10.32
N GLN A 339 5.89 9.49 11.04
CA GLN A 339 5.93 9.19 12.47
C GLN A 339 4.92 8.08 12.80
N TYR A 340 4.94 7.62 14.04
CA TYR A 340 3.94 6.70 14.58
C TYR A 340 2.93 7.46 15.44
N GLU A 341 1.63 7.21 15.25
CA GLU A 341 0.57 7.67 16.16
C GLU A 341 -0.56 6.66 16.26
N ARG A 342 -1.20 6.58 17.43
CA ARG A 342 -2.44 5.83 17.63
C ARG A 342 -3.51 6.70 18.29
N PHE A 343 -4.70 6.67 17.72
CA PHE A 343 -5.92 7.28 18.26
C PHE A 343 -7.02 6.23 18.39
N LYS A 344 -8.01 6.52 19.22
CA LYS A 344 -9.27 5.77 19.28
C LYS A 344 -10.44 6.74 19.23
N VAL A 345 -11.34 6.56 18.27
CA VAL A 345 -12.55 7.38 18.11
C VAL A 345 -13.76 6.47 18.01
N GLY A 346 -14.63 6.53 19.02
CA GLY A 346 -15.61 5.47 19.25
C GLY A 346 -14.89 4.15 19.51
N ASP A 347 -15.26 3.10 18.77
CA ASP A 347 -14.61 1.79 18.84
C ASP A 347 -13.52 1.57 17.78
N VAL A 348 -13.31 2.53 16.87
CA VAL A 348 -12.34 2.43 15.77
C VAL A 348 -10.95 2.88 16.23
N ASN A 349 -9.93 2.06 16.00
CA ASN A 349 -8.52 2.44 16.22
C ASN A 349 -7.95 3.04 14.94
N TYR A 350 -7.36 4.23 15.03
CA TYR A 350 -6.68 4.88 13.90
C TYR A 350 -5.18 4.88 14.17
N ILE A 351 -4.41 4.38 13.22
CA ILE A 351 -2.97 4.21 13.32
C ILE A 351 -2.32 4.93 12.16
N VAL A 352 -1.42 5.84 12.50
CA VAL A 352 -0.56 6.54 11.56
C VAL A 352 0.81 5.88 11.63
N SER A 353 1.32 5.43 10.49
CA SER A 353 2.56 4.65 10.37
C SER A 353 3.29 5.01 9.09
N GLY A 354 3.69 6.28 8.95
CA GLY A 354 4.51 6.76 7.83
C GLY A 354 6.02 6.73 8.09
N GLY A 355 6.46 5.96 9.09
CA GLY A 355 7.88 5.87 9.45
C GLY A 355 8.72 4.95 8.55
N GLY A 356 8.20 4.51 7.39
CA GLY A 356 8.82 3.46 6.58
C GLY A 356 10.12 3.83 5.87
N GLY A 357 10.50 5.11 5.87
CA GLY A 357 11.79 5.52 5.32
C GLY A 357 12.03 7.02 5.32
N GLY A 358 11.16 7.80 4.67
CA GLY A 358 11.34 9.24 4.42
C GLY A 358 11.58 10.09 5.67
N GLN A 359 12.00 11.34 5.48
CA GLN A 359 12.36 12.25 6.58
C GLN A 359 11.27 12.33 7.67
N LEU A 360 11.61 12.01 8.91
CA LEU A 360 10.64 12.00 10.01
C LEU A 360 10.05 13.40 10.30
N THR A 361 8.75 13.43 10.62
CA THR A 361 8.02 14.65 11.00
C THR A 361 8.05 14.91 12.51
N SER A 362 7.66 16.13 12.90
CA SER A 362 7.50 16.53 14.31
C SER A 362 6.02 16.67 14.69
N PHE A 363 5.73 16.62 15.99
CA PHE A 363 4.38 16.80 16.55
C PHE A 363 4.09 18.25 16.96
N TYR A 364 2.81 18.64 16.93
CA TYR A 364 2.28 19.83 17.62
C TYR A 364 1.96 19.54 19.09
N GLY A 365 2.38 20.43 20.00
CA GLY A 365 1.71 20.75 21.27
C GLY A 365 1.16 19.59 22.13
N ARG A 366 0.05 19.83 22.84
CA ARG A 366 -0.62 18.81 23.68
C ARG A 366 -1.32 17.78 22.80
N SER A 367 -0.97 16.51 22.99
CA SER A 367 -1.45 15.40 22.17
C SER A 367 -2.78 14.82 22.65
N LYS A 368 -3.66 14.46 21.71
CA LYS A 368 -4.83 13.60 21.93
C LYS A 368 -4.57 12.14 21.54
N ALA A 369 -3.37 11.81 21.07
CA ALA A 369 -3.02 10.43 20.73
C ALA A 369 -2.87 9.59 22.01
N LEU A 370 -3.26 8.33 21.91
CA LEU A 370 -3.01 7.32 22.95
C LEU A 370 -1.54 6.93 22.99
N LYS A 371 -0.87 6.96 21.84
CA LYS A 371 0.57 6.71 21.69
C LYS A 371 1.10 7.50 20.50
N GLN A 372 2.33 7.97 20.59
CA GLN A 372 3.03 8.61 19.48
C GLN A 372 4.55 8.42 19.60
N ALA A 373 5.26 8.35 18.48
CA ALA A 373 6.72 8.28 18.43
C ALA A 373 7.27 8.83 17.10
N THR A 374 8.31 9.65 17.17
CA THR A 374 9.07 10.11 15.98
C THR A 374 10.21 9.13 15.73
N VAL A 375 9.94 8.06 14.98
CA VAL A 375 10.91 6.99 14.73
C VAL A 375 10.58 6.24 13.44
N HIS A 376 11.60 5.74 12.76
CA HIS A 376 11.42 4.82 11.64
C HIS A 376 10.98 3.44 12.13
N HIS A 377 9.92 2.90 11.54
CA HIS A 377 9.28 1.70 12.02
C HIS A 377 8.44 1.02 10.93
N TYR A 378 7.99 -0.19 11.24
CA TYR A 378 6.93 -0.90 10.52
C TYR A 378 5.96 -1.52 11.54
N LEU A 379 4.81 -1.98 11.06
CA LEU A 379 3.83 -2.69 11.87
C LEU A 379 3.87 -4.18 11.53
N ALA A 380 3.90 -5.04 12.55
CA ALA A 380 3.76 -6.48 12.43
C ALA A 380 2.46 -6.94 13.10
N PHE A 381 1.72 -7.81 12.45
CA PHE A 381 0.42 -8.29 12.90
C PHE A 381 0.36 -9.81 12.98
N GLU A 382 -0.37 -10.30 13.98
CA GLU A 382 -0.81 -11.69 14.08
C GLU A 382 -2.31 -11.69 14.42
N VAL A 383 -3.11 -12.34 13.58
CA VAL A 383 -4.58 -12.28 13.65
C VAL A 383 -5.20 -13.68 13.58
N SER A 384 -6.06 -13.99 14.54
CA SER A 384 -6.96 -15.13 14.56
C SER A 384 -8.41 -14.65 14.69
N ALA A 385 -9.38 -15.56 14.56
CA ALA A 385 -10.80 -15.24 14.74
C ALA A 385 -11.12 -14.45 16.03
N GLU A 386 -10.41 -14.71 17.12
CA GLU A 386 -10.68 -14.13 18.43
C GLU A 386 -9.72 -12.99 18.82
N GLN A 387 -8.54 -12.92 18.20
CA GLN A 387 -7.48 -12.00 18.64
C GLN A 387 -6.75 -11.36 17.47
N LEU A 388 -6.56 -10.05 17.57
CA LEU A 388 -5.66 -9.28 16.71
C LEU A 388 -4.55 -8.70 17.59
N VAL A 389 -3.30 -9.01 17.28
CA VAL A 389 -2.12 -8.39 17.90
C VAL A 389 -1.39 -7.60 16.85
N MET A 390 -1.08 -6.35 17.17
CA MET A 390 -0.19 -5.50 16.40
C MET A 390 1.02 -5.13 17.25
N LYS A 391 2.20 -5.13 16.66
CA LYS A 391 3.41 -4.54 17.20
C LYS A 391 3.94 -3.47 16.25
N ALA A 392 4.21 -2.28 16.77
CA ALA A 392 5.00 -1.26 16.07
C ALA A 392 6.47 -1.46 16.45
N ILE A 393 7.35 -1.70 15.47
CA ILE A 393 8.74 -2.11 15.70
C ILE A 393 9.68 -1.14 15.00
N ASP A 394 10.63 -0.56 15.74
CA ASP A 394 11.62 0.37 15.18
C ASP A 394 12.75 -0.36 14.42
N ILE A 395 13.60 0.41 13.72
CA ILE A 395 14.76 -0.12 12.97
C ILE A 395 15.79 -0.87 13.83
N SER A 396 15.85 -0.57 15.13
CA SER A 396 16.73 -1.27 16.07
C SER A 396 16.08 -2.54 16.60
N GLY A 397 14.77 -2.70 16.42
CA GLY A 397 13.99 -3.82 16.92
C GLY A 397 13.24 -3.59 18.20
N ASN A 398 13.23 -2.37 18.70
CA ASN A 398 12.50 -2.06 19.90
C ASN A 398 11.01 -1.97 19.56
N GLU A 399 10.20 -2.54 20.44
CA GLU A 399 8.77 -2.38 20.37
C GLU A 399 8.40 -0.96 20.83
N ILE A 400 7.76 -0.19 19.96
CA ILE A 400 7.20 1.13 20.25
C ILE A 400 5.89 0.97 21.02
N GLU A 401 5.07 0.03 20.56
CA GLU A 401 3.77 -0.34 21.14
C GLU A 401 3.38 -1.76 20.73
N ALA A 402 2.75 -2.50 21.65
CA ALA A 402 1.91 -3.65 21.33
C ALA A 402 0.43 -3.35 21.62
N LEU A 403 -0.40 -3.48 20.61
CA LEU A 403 -1.87 -3.41 20.71
C LEU A 403 -2.44 -4.81 20.61
N LYS A 404 -3.28 -5.20 21.57
CA LYS A 404 -4.06 -6.42 21.52
C LYS A 404 -5.55 -6.10 21.55
N LEU A 405 -6.27 -6.57 20.54
CA LEU A 405 -7.72 -6.53 20.45
C LEU A 405 -8.27 -7.96 20.53
N THR A 406 -9.44 -8.12 21.14
CA THR A 406 -10.08 -9.42 21.36
C THR A 406 -11.56 -9.35 21.07
N LYS A 407 -12.12 -10.39 20.43
CA LYS A 407 -13.57 -10.58 20.25
C LYS A 407 -14.02 -11.76 21.10
N GLU A 408 -14.87 -11.54 22.11
CA GLU A 408 -15.49 -12.64 22.85
C GLU A 408 -16.84 -12.97 22.17
N GLY A 409 -17.07 -14.22 21.78
CA GLY A 409 -18.40 -14.73 21.42
C GLY A 409 -19.08 -14.08 20.21
N GLY A 410 -18.36 -13.81 19.11
CA GLY A 410 -18.99 -13.44 17.82
C GLY A 410 -19.62 -12.05 17.74
N GLY A 411 -19.28 -11.13 18.66
CA GLY A 411 -19.67 -9.72 18.61
C GLY A 411 -18.52 -8.79 19.05
N PRO A 412 -18.63 -7.47 18.86
CA PRO A 412 -17.55 -6.54 19.20
C PRO A 412 -17.38 -6.47 20.72
N VAL A 413 -16.22 -6.89 21.22
CA VAL A 413 -15.91 -6.90 22.66
C VAL A 413 -14.73 -5.99 22.99
N LYS A 414 -14.85 -5.43 24.19
CA LYS A 414 -14.00 -4.44 24.84
C LYS A 414 -12.51 -4.69 24.62
N SER A 415 -11.84 -3.70 24.04
CA SER A 415 -10.39 -3.57 24.05
C SER A 415 -9.87 -3.50 25.49
N LYS A 416 -9.25 -4.57 26.00
CA LYS A 416 -8.33 -4.49 27.15
C LYS A 416 -6.99 -4.02 26.61
N VAL A 417 -6.79 -2.71 26.61
CA VAL A 417 -5.48 -2.12 26.32
C VAL A 417 -4.65 -2.20 27.59
N ASN A 418 -3.40 -2.64 27.48
CA ASN A 418 -2.44 -2.55 28.58
C ASN A 418 -1.92 -1.10 28.63
N ASP A 419 -2.77 -0.16 29.05
CA ASP A 419 -2.53 1.30 29.03
C ASP A 419 -1.53 1.77 30.10
N LYS A 420 -0.56 0.95 30.54
CA LYS A 420 0.54 1.49 31.34
C LYS A 420 1.45 2.28 30.39
N PRO A 421 1.59 3.61 30.55
CA PRO A 421 2.65 4.33 29.86
C PRO A 421 3.96 3.73 30.35
N ASP A 422 4.79 3.21 29.45
CA ASP A 422 6.19 3.03 29.79
C ASP A 422 6.73 4.40 30.15
N ASP A 423 7.12 4.56 31.42
CA ASP A 423 7.70 5.74 32.03
C ASP A 423 9.13 6.00 31.53
N LYS A 424 9.28 6.01 30.21
CA LYS A 424 10.48 6.44 29.50
C LYS A 424 10.07 7.55 28.55
N SER A 425 9.64 8.67 29.14
CA SER A 425 9.70 9.94 28.43
C SER A 425 11.15 10.14 27.95
N THR A 426 11.34 10.23 26.64
CA THR A 426 12.50 10.92 26.11
C THR A 426 12.27 12.40 26.42
N PRO A 427 13.13 13.07 27.20
CA PRO A 427 12.86 14.44 27.63
C PRO A 427 12.95 15.37 26.42
N VAL A 428 11.81 15.97 26.06
CA VAL A 428 11.77 17.12 25.15
C VAL A 428 11.84 18.38 26.00
N ALA A 429 12.79 19.26 25.70
CA ALA A 429 12.95 20.53 26.40
C ALA A 429 11.70 21.42 26.22
N PRO A 430 11.24 22.13 27.26
CA PRO A 430 10.08 22.99 27.14
C PRO A 430 10.51 24.30 26.47
N GLU A 431 9.97 24.62 25.30
CA GLU A 431 9.96 26.03 24.87
C GLU A 431 8.62 26.51 24.30
N LYS A 432 8.17 27.57 24.98
CA LYS A 432 7.29 28.70 24.64
C LYS A 432 5.98 28.43 23.91
N THR A 433 4.93 28.51 24.72
CA THR A 433 3.55 28.85 24.38
C THR A 433 3.45 29.97 23.36
N THR A 434 2.99 29.61 22.17
CA THR A 434 2.23 30.50 21.29
C THR A 434 0.81 29.94 21.19
N THR A 435 -0.18 30.81 21.41
CA THR A 435 -1.61 30.48 21.29
C THR A 435 -1.95 30.16 19.83
N PRO A 436 -2.82 29.17 19.54
CA PRO A 436 -3.06 28.73 18.17
C PRO A 436 -3.87 29.75 17.37
N ASP A 437 -3.37 30.08 16.19
CA ASP A 437 -4.19 30.62 15.10
C ASP A 437 -4.74 29.42 14.32
N GLU A 438 -6.05 29.36 14.14
CA GLU A 438 -6.82 28.22 13.62
C GLU A 438 -6.70 28.11 12.09
N LYS A 439 -5.48 28.22 11.55
CA LYS A 439 -5.20 28.03 10.13
C LYS A 439 -4.55 26.66 9.93
N LEU A 440 -5.42 25.66 9.74
CA LEU A 440 -5.05 24.33 9.25
C LEU A 440 -4.52 24.43 7.81
N HIS A 441 -3.43 23.71 7.53
CA HIS A 441 -3.03 23.37 6.17
C HIS A 441 -3.94 22.25 5.66
N ASP A 442 -4.89 22.58 4.78
CA ASP A 442 -5.33 21.61 3.78
C ASP A 442 -4.22 21.61 2.72
N GLU A 443 -3.60 20.45 2.43
CA GLU A 443 -2.86 20.35 1.17
C GLU A 443 -3.89 20.62 0.05
N PRO A 444 -3.60 21.56 -0.88
CA PRO A 444 -4.53 21.79 -1.97
C PRO A 444 -4.70 20.48 -2.74
N ASP A 445 -5.95 20.12 -3.04
CA ASP A 445 -6.24 19.11 -4.06
C ASP A 445 -5.37 19.44 -5.27
N ASP A 446 -4.60 18.48 -5.76
CA ASP A 446 -3.79 18.60 -6.99
C ASP A 446 -4.69 18.77 -8.25
N ASP A 447 -5.99 18.95 -8.07
CA ASP A 447 -6.98 19.24 -9.09
C ASP A 447 -7.13 20.76 -9.35
N THR A 448 -6.03 21.52 -9.30
CA THR A 448 -6.03 22.91 -9.80
C THR A 448 -5.95 22.97 -11.33
N GLU A 449 -6.79 22.19 -12.02
CA GLU A 449 -7.39 22.65 -13.28
C GLU A 449 -8.71 23.34 -12.92
N HIS A 450 -8.60 24.62 -12.54
CA HIS A 450 -9.70 25.56 -12.71
C HIS A 450 -9.95 25.74 -14.22
N ASP A 451 -10.55 24.75 -14.87
CA ASP A 451 -11.33 25.04 -16.05
C ASP A 451 -12.50 25.90 -15.59
N LYS A 452 -12.39 27.18 -15.91
CA LYS A 452 -13.49 28.13 -15.81
C LYS A 452 -14.67 27.51 -16.54
N VAL A 453 -15.64 27.01 -15.79
CA VAL A 453 -17.00 26.83 -16.27
C VAL A 453 -17.47 28.21 -16.68
N LYS A 454 -17.27 28.54 -17.96
CA LYS A 454 -17.97 29.64 -18.61
C LYS A 454 -19.45 29.29 -18.52
N ASP A 455 -20.22 30.25 -18.05
CA ASP A 455 -21.66 30.20 -17.86
C ASP A 455 -22.34 29.32 -18.91
N ALA A 456 -22.99 28.24 -18.44
CA ALA A 456 -23.94 27.51 -19.25
C ALA A 456 -25.04 28.49 -19.69
N PRO A 457 -25.46 28.50 -20.98
CA PRO A 457 -26.58 29.31 -21.40
C PRO A 457 -27.83 28.87 -20.62
N LYS A 458 -28.58 29.85 -20.10
CA LYS A 458 -29.89 29.63 -19.49
C LYS A 458 -30.74 28.77 -20.43
N VAL A 459 -31.20 27.63 -19.92
CA VAL A 459 -32.18 26.80 -20.59
C VAL A 459 -33.51 27.53 -20.50
N ASP A 460 -34.00 28.00 -21.64
CA ASP A 460 -35.33 28.60 -21.79
C ASP A 460 -36.43 27.59 -21.43
N ALA A 461 -37.52 28.13 -20.90
CA ALA A 461 -38.72 27.42 -20.48
C ALA A 461 -39.28 26.49 -21.59
N PRO A 462 -39.95 25.38 -21.21
CA PRO A 462 -40.50 24.45 -22.19
C PRO A 462 -41.60 25.10 -23.04
N PRO A 463 -41.67 24.82 -24.36
CA PRO A 463 -42.70 25.38 -25.21
C PRO A 463 -44.08 24.79 -24.86
N ALA A 464 -45.09 25.65 -25.08
CA ALA A 464 -46.49 25.37 -24.86
C ALA A 464 -47.01 24.15 -25.64
N LYS A 465 -48.04 23.54 -25.07
CA LYS A 465 -48.83 22.41 -25.60
C LYS A 465 -49.12 22.57 -27.09
N VAL A 466 -48.83 21.52 -27.85
CA VAL A 466 -49.29 21.36 -29.22
C VAL A 466 -50.76 20.92 -29.18
N ASP A 467 -51.64 21.76 -29.71
CA ASP A 467 -53.06 21.46 -29.91
C ASP A 467 -53.26 20.35 -30.95
N ALA A 468 -54.17 19.43 -30.64
CA ALA A 468 -54.60 18.36 -31.53
C ALA A 468 -55.37 18.92 -32.75
N PRO A 469 -55.23 18.33 -33.96
CA PRO A 469 -55.94 18.80 -35.14
C PRO A 469 -57.44 18.44 -35.09
N PRO A 470 -58.32 19.26 -35.67
CA PRO A 470 -59.76 19.05 -35.59
C PRO A 470 -60.21 17.86 -36.44
N LYS A 471 -61.12 17.04 -35.87
CA LYS A 471 -61.90 16.03 -36.59
C LYS A 471 -62.71 16.71 -37.71
N LYS A 472 -62.52 16.27 -38.96
CA LYS A 472 -63.47 16.56 -40.04
C LYS A 472 -64.76 15.73 -39.84
N PRO A 473 -65.96 16.30 -40.11
CA PRO A 473 -67.19 15.54 -40.20
C PRO A 473 -67.26 14.81 -41.57
N GLY A 474 -68.02 13.72 -41.59
CA GLY A 474 -68.07 12.77 -42.69
C GLY A 474 -68.67 13.28 -44.01
N GLY A 475 -68.35 12.50 -45.04
CA GLY A 475 -68.94 12.45 -46.37
C GLY A 475 -68.56 11.12 -46.98
#